data_AF-A0A4U2F4C6-F1
#
_entry.id   AF-A0A4U2F4C6-F1
#
_cell.length_a   1.000
_cell.length_b   1.000
_cell.length_c   1.000
_cell.angle_alpha   90.00
_cell.angle_beta   90.00
_cell.angle_gamma   90.00
#
_symmetry.space_group_name_H-M   'P 1'
#
loop_
_entity.id
_entity.type
_entity.pdbx_description
1 polymer ?
#
loop_
_entity_poly.entity_id
_entity_poly.type
_entity_poly.pdbx_seq_one_letter_code
_entity_poly.pdbx_strand_id
1 'polypeptide(L)'
;MNSYVFPCSKRAGSYFIQIPTVWSEKATDSEYFSTSRYQSPKASAETYVKAQLAYIYGDMRAALILAYPRWVKKLKYGCQVSVRETQRVSRGKPYPVFDVSWTEFTSDEFGVRTSKRKRTSRSYNVENKAEVAHNVTLFVASLRAETTASVLHHSALNFEYDLSELTRS
;
A
#
# COMPACT_ATOMS: atom_id res chain seq x y z
N MET A 1 -0.48 19.03 13.50
CA MET A 1 0.04 19.82 12.35
C MET A 1 0.14 18.89 11.16
N ASN A 2 -0.40 19.28 9.99
CA ASN A 2 -0.22 18.51 8.76
C ASN A 2 1.25 18.64 8.31
N SER A 3 1.99 17.53 8.37
CA SER A 3 3.45 17.48 8.16
C SER A 3 3.93 17.78 6.74
N TYR A 4 3.01 18.00 5.80
CA TYR A 4 3.29 18.19 4.38
C TYR A 4 2.95 19.61 3.89
N VAL A 5 2.46 20.49 4.78
CA VAL A 5 2.14 21.89 4.47
C VAL A 5 3.11 22.81 5.20
N PHE A 6 3.87 23.60 4.45
CA PHE A 6 4.97 24.42 4.97
C PHE A 6 4.75 25.91 4.62
N PRO A 7 4.99 26.84 5.55
CA PRO A 7 4.93 28.27 5.25
C PRO A 7 6.07 28.67 4.31
N CYS A 8 5.79 29.54 3.33
CA CYS A 8 6.80 30.06 2.41
C CYS A 8 7.59 31.20 3.08
N SER A 9 8.86 30.96 3.41
CA SER A 9 9.73 31.96 4.05
C SER A 9 9.92 33.26 3.26
N LYS A 10 9.73 33.22 1.92
CA LYS A 10 9.92 34.39 1.04
C LYS A 10 8.64 35.21 0.81
N ARG A 11 7.46 34.71 1.16
CA ARG A 11 6.16 35.37 0.90
C ARG A 11 5.16 35.06 2.02
N ALA A 12 4.92 36.05 2.88
CA ALA A 12 3.95 35.96 3.97
C ALA A 12 2.56 35.51 3.48
N GLY A 13 1.88 34.69 4.29
CA GLY A 13 0.56 34.13 3.97
C GLY A 13 0.53 33.06 2.87
N SER A 14 1.66 32.77 2.22
CA SER A 14 1.75 31.72 1.19
C SER A 14 2.34 30.43 1.77
N TYR A 15 1.92 29.30 1.22
CA TYR A 15 2.32 27.96 1.65
C TYR A 15 2.80 27.14 0.46
N PHE A 16 3.72 26.20 0.70
CA PHE A 16 4.05 25.15 -0.25
C PHE A 16 3.76 23.80 0.37
N ILE A 17 3.48 22.82 -0.47
CA ILE A 17 3.36 21.43 -0.05
C ILE A 17 4.52 20.62 -0.60
N GLN A 18 4.87 19.55 0.10
CA GLN A 18 5.79 18.54 -0.42
C GLN A 18 5.36 17.18 0.11
N ILE A 19 4.71 16.40 -0.76
CA ILE A 19 4.26 15.05 -0.47
C ILE A 19 5.29 14.09 -1.09
N PRO A 20 5.92 13.18 -0.32
CA PRO A 20 6.79 12.18 -0.90
C PRO A 20 5.98 11.22 -1.77
N THR A 21 6.04 11.38 -3.09
CA THR A 21 5.50 10.44 -4.08
C THR A 21 6.47 9.28 -4.23
N VAL A 22 6.42 8.40 -3.23
CA VAL A 22 7.18 7.15 -3.13
C VAL A 22 7.09 6.29 -4.43
N TRP A 23 6.04 6.52 -5.23
CA TRP A 23 5.62 5.70 -6.38
C TRP A 23 5.42 6.46 -7.70
N SER A 24 6.04 7.62 -7.88
CA SER A 24 6.08 8.30 -9.20
C SER A 24 7.52 8.57 -9.64
N GLU A 25 7.76 8.84 -10.93
CA GLU A 25 9.08 9.27 -11.43
C GLU A 25 9.60 10.53 -10.71
N LYS A 26 8.70 11.41 -10.29
CA LYS A 26 9.00 12.49 -9.35
C LYS A 26 8.96 11.93 -7.93
N ALA A 27 10.08 12.01 -7.21
CA ALA A 27 10.19 11.52 -5.83
C ALA A 27 9.34 12.31 -4.81
N THR A 28 8.97 13.55 -5.15
CA THR A 28 8.03 14.37 -4.39
C THR A 28 7.08 15.10 -5.33
N ASP A 29 5.80 15.10 -4.99
CA ASP A 29 4.83 16.02 -5.54
C ASP A 29 4.83 17.31 -4.72
N SER A 30 4.80 18.46 -5.39
CA SER A 30 4.96 19.76 -4.75
C SER A 30 4.18 20.84 -5.48
N GLU A 31 3.38 21.59 -4.72
CA GLU A 31 2.53 22.66 -5.24
C GLU A 31 2.59 23.88 -4.31
N TYR A 32 2.23 25.04 -4.86
CA TYR A 32 2.38 26.34 -4.22
C TYR A 32 1.06 27.10 -4.15
N PHE A 33 0.66 27.45 -2.92
CA PHE A 33 -0.60 28.10 -2.59
C PHE A 33 -0.30 29.54 -2.12
N SER A 34 -0.56 30.53 -2.98
CA SER A 34 -0.36 31.94 -2.68
C SER A 34 -1.66 32.69 -2.39
N THR A 35 -1.57 33.75 -1.60
CA THR A 35 -2.65 34.72 -1.34
C THR A 35 -3.18 35.38 -2.63
N SER A 36 -2.37 35.44 -3.68
CA SER A 36 -2.77 35.95 -5.01
C SER A 36 -3.64 34.99 -5.83
N ARG A 37 -3.79 33.73 -5.40
CA ARG A 37 -4.59 32.70 -6.11
C ARG A 37 -5.67 32.07 -5.22
N TYR A 38 -5.46 32.05 -3.90
CA TYR A 38 -6.34 31.40 -2.94
C TYR A 38 -6.71 32.36 -1.81
N GLN A 39 -8.00 32.44 -1.49
CA GLN A 39 -8.52 33.27 -0.40
C GLN A 39 -8.05 32.78 0.99
N SER A 40 -7.85 31.46 1.15
CA SER A 40 -7.25 30.86 2.35
C SER A 40 -6.17 29.84 1.93
N PRO A 41 -4.94 30.29 1.59
CA PRO A 41 -3.92 29.44 1.00
C PRO A 41 -3.54 28.22 1.86
N LYS A 42 -3.59 28.38 3.19
CA LYS A 42 -3.35 27.28 4.14
C LYS A 42 -4.43 26.19 4.03
N ALA A 43 -5.71 26.57 4.05
CA ALA A 43 -6.82 25.63 3.98
C ALA A 43 -6.90 24.94 2.60
N SER A 44 -6.57 25.66 1.52
CA SER A 44 -6.42 25.08 0.19
C SER A 44 -5.29 24.05 0.14
N ALA A 45 -4.11 24.36 0.70
CA ALA A 45 -2.99 23.43 0.79
C ALA A 45 -3.32 22.19 1.63
N GLU A 46 -3.99 22.34 2.78
CA GLU A 46 -4.41 21.23 3.63
C GLU A 46 -5.47 20.34 2.96
N THR A 47 -6.40 20.94 2.19
CA THR A 47 -7.40 20.21 1.40
C THR A 47 -6.76 19.44 0.25
N TYR A 48 -5.83 20.08 -0.47
CA TYR A 48 -5.07 19.40 -1.53
C TYR A 48 -4.29 18.21 -0.98
N VAL A 49 -3.55 18.38 0.12
CA VAL A 49 -2.78 17.27 0.72
C VAL A 49 -3.68 16.09 1.09
N LYS A 50 -4.89 16.33 1.61
CA LYS A 50 -5.88 15.26 1.85
C LYS A 50 -6.29 14.56 0.56
N ALA A 51 -6.71 15.32 -0.45
CA ALA A 51 -7.18 14.77 -1.72
C ALA A 51 -6.07 14.00 -2.46
N GLN A 52 -4.85 14.55 -2.49
CA GLN A 52 -3.71 13.94 -3.17
C GLN A 52 -3.19 12.70 -2.43
N LEU A 53 -3.18 12.70 -1.09
CA LEU A 53 -2.91 11.48 -0.34
C LEU A 53 -4.01 10.42 -0.54
N ALA A 54 -5.28 10.80 -0.66
CA ALA A 54 -6.36 9.86 -0.96
C ALA A 54 -6.25 9.28 -2.38
N TYR A 55 -5.99 10.13 -3.38
CA TYR A 55 -5.76 9.73 -4.77
C TYR A 55 -4.59 8.75 -4.91
N ILE A 56 -3.47 9.01 -4.23
CA ILE A 56 -2.30 8.13 -4.28
C ILE A 56 -2.49 6.89 -3.39
N TYR A 57 -2.77 7.06 -2.10
CA TYR A 57 -2.68 5.99 -1.10
C TYR A 57 -4.01 5.26 -0.83
N GLY A 58 -5.14 5.79 -1.28
CA GLY A 58 -6.50 5.38 -0.89
C GLY A 58 -6.95 6.00 0.45
N ASP A 59 -8.25 6.23 0.62
CA ASP A 59 -8.83 7.04 1.71
C ASP A 59 -8.37 6.63 3.12
N MET A 60 -8.47 5.34 3.46
CA MET A 60 -8.05 4.84 4.78
C MET A 60 -6.56 5.08 5.06
N ARG A 61 -5.69 4.94 4.04
CA ARG A 61 -4.24 5.15 4.22
C ARG A 61 -3.91 6.63 4.27
N ALA A 62 -4.58 7.46 3.48
CA ALA A 62 -4.45 8.91 3.56
C ALA A 62 -4.75 9.41 4.98
N ALA A 63 -5.83 8.91 5.59
CA ALA A 63 -6.16 9.22 6.99
C ALA A 63 -5.06 8.77 7.97
N LEU A 64 -4.53 7.55 7.84
CA LEU A 64 -3.44 7.04 8.68
C LEU A 64 -2.12 7.82 8.49
N ILE A 65 -1.80 8.25 7.27
CA ILE A 65 -0.62 9.07 6.96
C ILE A 65 -0.72 10.46 7.60
N LEU A 66 -1.90 11.08 7.53
CA LEU A 66 -2.17 12.38 8.14
C LEU A 66 -2.11 12.31 9.68
N ALA A 67 -2.63 11.24 10.27
CA ALA A 67 -2.55 10.99 11.70
C ALA A 67 -1.12 10.66 12.16
N TYR A 68 -0.36 9.90 11.37
CA TYR A 68 0.97 9.39 11.71
C TYR A 68 1.99 9.58 10.58
N PRO A 69 2.52 10.80 10.35
CA PRO A 69 3.43 11.08 9.22
C PRO A 69 4.68 10.20 9.10
N ARG A 70 5.17 9.66 10.23
CA ARG A 70 6.31 8.72 10.26
C ARG A 70 5.97 7.35 9.65
N TRP A 71 4.69 7.06 9.42
CA TRP A 71 4.20 5.78 8.87
C TRP A 71 4.60 5.62 7.40
N VAL A 72 4.62 6.69 6.59
CA VAL A 72 5.06 6.65 5.18
C VAL A 72 6.48 6.09 5.04
N LYS A 73 7.39 6.47 5.95
CA LYS A 73 8.78 5.95 5.97
C LYS A 73 8.89 4.46 6.32
N LYS A 74 7.81 3.85 6.81
CA LYS A 74 7.73 2.41 7.16
C LYS A 74 6.95 1.58 6.14
N LEU A 75 6.36 2.20 5.12
CA LEU A 75 5.65 1.48 4.05
C LEU A 75 6.66 0.68 3.22
N LYS A 76 6.40 -0.61 3.07
CA LYS A 76 7.18 -1.51 2.21
C LYS A 76 6.57 -1.56 0.82
N TYR A 77 7.38 -1.58 -0.22
CA TYR A 77 6.89 -1.85 -1.57
C TYR A 77 6.76 -3.36 -1.78
N GLY A 78 5.91 -3.81 -2.71
CA GLY A 78 5.90 -5.21 -3.14
C GLY A 78 4.66 -5.70 -3.88
N CYS A 79 4.36 -5.21 -5.08
CA CYS A 79 3.37 -5.90 -5.92
C CYS A 79 4.00 -7.16 -6.54
N GLN A 80 3.72 -8.33 -5.95
CA GLN A 80 3.73 -9.69 -6.54
C GLN A 80 3.56 -10.71 -5.40
N VAL A 81 2.32 -10.93 -4.95
CA VAL A 81 2.00 -12.01 -4.00
C VAL A 81 1.55 -13.23 -4.79
N SER A 82 2.44 -14.21 -4.89
CA SER A 82 2.20 -15.51 -5.52
C SER A 82 1.73 -16.52 -4.46
N VAL A 83 0.67 -17.25 -4.79
CA VAL A 83 0.14 -18.37 -4.02
C VAL A 83 0.17 -19.59 -4.93
N ARG A 84 0.53 -20.75 -4.38
CA ARG A 84 0.35 -22.04 -5.06
C ARG A 84 0.01 -23.14 -4.07
N GLU A 85 -0.81 -24.07 -4.52
CA GLU A 85 -0.95 -25.37 -3.86
C GLU A 85 0.28 -26.23 -4.19
N THR A 86 0.90 -26.84 -3.18
CA THR A 86 2.11 -27.66 -3.37
C THR A 86 2.29 -28.67 -2.23
N GLN A 87 3.28 -29.54 -2.31
CA GLN A 87 3.64 -30.44 -1.23
C GLN A 87 5.00 -30.05 -0.64
N ARG A 88 5.14 -30.15 0.68
CA ARG A 88 6.43 -30.08 1.38
C ARG A 88 6.74 -31.44 1.98
N VAL A 89 8.03 -31.77 2.05
CA VAL A 89 8.51 -33.00 2.68
C VAL A 89 9.12 -32.65 4.03
N SER A 90 8.62 -33.27 5.09
CA SER A 90 9.25 -33.22 6.42
C SER A 90 9.45 -34.65 6.91
N ARG A 91 10.67 -34.96 7.36
CA ARG A 91 11.07 -36.32 7.81
C ARG A 91 10.65 -37.43 6.82
N GLY A 92 10.83 -37.17 5.53
CA GLY A 92 10.50 -38.12 4.44
C GLY A 92 9.01 -38.24 4.09
N LYS A 93 8.09 -37.59 4.81
CA LYS A 93 6.65 -37.63 4.51
C LYS A 93 6.21 -36.36 3.76
N PRO A 94 5.59 -36.47 2.57
CA PRO A 94 4.99 -35.33 1.89
C PRO A 94 3.68 -34.95 2.59
N TYR A 95 3.42 -33.66 2.72
CA TYR A 95 2.17 -33.10 3.22
C TYR A 95 1.78 -31.86 2.38
N PRO A 96 0.47 -31.65 2.14
CA PRO A 96 0.01 -30.61 1.26
C PRO A 96 -0.03 -29.24 1.98
N VAL A 97 0.37 -28.18 1.26
CA VAL A 97 0.45 -26.82 1.77
C VAL A 97 0.06 -25.78 0.72
N PHE A 98 -0.52 -24.68 1.18
CA PHE A 98 -0.51 -23.43 0.40
C PHE A 98 0.81 -22.71 0.68
N ASP A 99 1.57 -22.44 -0.38
CA ASP A 99 2.89 -21.78 -0.36
C ASP A 99 2.72 -20.36 -0.89
N VAL A 100 2.91 -19.37 -0.02
CA VAL A 100 2.73 -17.94 -0.33
C VAL A 100 4.10 -17.28 -0.37
N SER A 101 4.43 -16.57 -1.45
CA SER A 101 5.66 -15.77 -1.54
C SER A 101 5.42 -14.38 -2.10
N TRP A 102 6.12 -13.40 -1.56
CA TRP A 102 6.04 -11.99 -1.94
C TRP A 102 7.42 -11.35 -1.85
N THR A 103 7.62 -10.20 -2.47
CA THR A 103 8.85 -9.41 -2.34
C THR A 103 8.55 -8.18 -1.49
N GLU A 104 9.29 -7.99 -0.40
CA GLU A 104 9.30 -6.73 0.34
C GLU A 104 10.48 -5.89 -0.12
N PHE A 105 10.27 -4.59 -0.36
CA PHE A 105 11.37 -3.64 -0.53
C PHE A 105 11.50 -2.76 0.70
N THR A 106 12.73 -2.60 1.17
CA THR A 106 13.14 -1.72 2.26
C THR A 106 13.99 -0.57 1.71
N SER A 107 13.72 0.65 2.16
CA SER A 107 14.62 1.79 1.98
C SER A 107 15.56 1.87 3.17
N ASP A 108 16.83 2.15 2.93
CA ASP A 108 17.74 2.62 3.98
C ASP A 108 17.54 4.12 4.27
N GLU A 109 18.36 4.67 5.17
CA GLU A 109 18.34 6.08 5.57
C GLU A 109 18.72 7.05 4.43
N PHE A 110 19.37 6.55 3.38
CA PHE A 110 19.83 7.30 2.21
C PHE A 110 18.88 7.19 1.01
N GLY A 111 17.79 6.42 1.13
CA GLY A 111 16.80 6.21 0.07
C GLY A 111 17.10 5.02 -0.86
N VAL A 112 18.16 4.26 -0.61
CA VAL A 112 18.55 3.11 -1.45
C VAL A 112 17.59 1.95 -1.20
N ARG A 113 16.97 1.46 -2.27
CA ARG A 113 15.96 0.39 -2.22
C ARG A 113 16.62 -0.97 -2.30
N THR A 114 16.43 -1.80 -1.28
CA THR A 114 16.84 -3.20 -1.23
C THR A 114 15.62 -4.10 -1.32
N SER A 115 15.68 -5.17 -2.13
CA SER A 115 14.59 -6.14 -2.27
C SER A 115 14.87 -7.41 -1.47
N LYS A 116 13.84 -7.95 -0.81
CA LYS A 116 13.93 -9.19 -0.04
C LYS A 116 12.71 -10.06 -0.27
N ARG A 117 12.92 -11.23 -0.87
CA ARG A 117 11.86 -12.24 -1.02
C ARG A 117 11.47 -12.80 0.35
N LYS A 118 10.17 -12.86 0.60
CA LYS A 118 9.51 -13.46 1.75
C LYS A 118 8.70 -14.66 1.30
N ARG A 119 8.52 -15.61 2.20
CA ARG A 119 7.76 -16.84 1.96
C ARG A 119 7.17 -17.36 3.25
N THR A 120 5.94 -17.84 3.21
CA THR A 120 5.29 -18.58 4.29
C THR A 120 4.51 -19.76 3.71
N SER A 121 4.05 -20.67 4.55
CA SER A 121 3.22 -21.79 4.13
C SER A 121 2.21 -22.17 5.20
N ARG A 122 1.01 -22.57 4.76
CA ARG A 122 -0.05 -23.12 5.62
C ARG A 122 -0.35 -24.55 5.17
N SER A 123 -0.14 -25.52 6.07
CA SER A 123 -0.52 -26.92 5.85
C SER A 123 -2.01 -27.13 6.07
N TYR A 124 -2.59 -28.08 5.35
CA TYR A 124 -3.98 -28.51 5.51
C TYR A 124 -4.09 -30.04 5.43
N ASN A 125 -5.25 -30.56 5.82
CA ASN A 125 -5.72 -31.91 5.51
C ASN A 125 -6.97 -31.82 4.61
N VAL A 126 -7.61 -32.96 4.30
CA VAL A 126 -8.81 -32.97 3.45
C VAL A 126 -9.98 -32.21 4.10
N GLU A 127 -10.13 -32.32 5.42
CA GLU A 127 -11.24 -31.76 6.20
C GLU A 127 -11.18 -30.23 6.30
N ASN A 128 -9.99 -29.66 6.51
CA ASN A 128 -9.81 -28.22 6.72
C ASN A 128 -9.29 -27.45 5.50
N LYS A 129 -9.14 -28.10 4.32
CA LYS A 129 -8.60 -27.45 3.10
C LYS A 129 -9.31 -26.14 2.76
N ALA A 130 -10.66 -26.12 2.83
CA ALA A 130 -11.46 -24.94 2.48
C ALA A 130 -11.24 -23.77 3.45
N GLU A 131 -11.21 -24.04 4.76
CA GLU A 131 -10.95 -23.04 5.80
C GLU A 131 -9.52 -22.46 5.66
N VAL A 132 -8.53 -23.32 5.48
CA VAL A 132 -7.12 -22.90 5.29
C VAL A 132 -6.97 -22.11 3.99
N ALA A 133 -7.66 -22.49 2.91
CA ALA A 133 -7.68 -21.73 1.66
C ALA A 133 -8.28 -20.33 1.85
N HIS A 134 -9.43 -20.22 2.52
CA HIS A 134 -10.06 -18.92 2.83
C HIS A 134 -9.13 -18.02 3.67
N ASN A 135 -8.53 -18.57 4.72
CA ASN A 135 -7.55 -17.86 5.55
C ASN A 135 -6.30 -17.43 4.77
N VAL A 136 -5.85 -18.23 3.80
CA VAL A 136 -4.76 -17.86 2.87
C VAL A 136 -5.19 -16.73 1.93
N THR A 137 -6.41 -16.77 1.39
CA THR A 137 -6.96 -15.69 0.56
C THR A 137 -7.04 -14.37 1.32
N LEU A 138 -7.57 -14.37 2.55
CA LEU A 138 -7.59 -13.17 3.42
C LEU A 138 -6.19 -12.65 3.72
N PHE A 139 -5.25 -13.54 4.07
CA PHE A 139 -3.86 -13.17 4.31
C PHE A 139 -3.17 -12.58 3.06
N VAL A 140 -3.47 -13.13 1.89
CA VAL A 140 -2.95 -12.65 0.60
C VAL A 140 -3.59 -11.32 0.20
N ALA A 141 -4.86 -11.10 0.51
CA ALA A 141 -5.53 -9.81 0.36
C ALA A 141 -4.90 -8.76 1.29
N SER A 142 -4.63 -9.08 2.56
CA SER A 142 -3.92 -8.20 3.50
C SER A 142 -2.51 -7.87 3.01
N LEU A 143 -1.72 -8.88 2.63
CA LEU A 143 -0.38 -8.67 2.06
C LEU A 143 -0.45 -7.80 0.81
N ARG A 144 -1.33 -8.13 -0.16
CA ARG A 144 -1.51 -7.34 -1.37
C ARG A 144 -1.88 -5.92 -1.02
N ALA A 145 -2.80 -5.68 -0.09
CA ALA A 145 -3.09 -4.33 0.38
C ALA A 145 -1.82 -3.66 0.92
N GLU A 146 -1.16 -4.25 1.91
CA GLU A 146 0.06 -3.71 2.53
C GLU A 146 1.19 -3.41 1.55
N THR A 147 1.32 -4.15 0.44
CA THR A 147 2.46 -4.09 -0.48
C THR A 147 2.16 -3.58 -1.89
N THR A 148 0.90 -3.41 -2.33
CA THR A 148 0.57 -2.81 -3.64
C THR A 148 0.69 -1.30 -3.64
N ALA A 149 0.94 -0.77 -4.84
CA ALA A 149 1.01 0.66 -5.12
C ALA A 149 -0.38 1.29 -5.40
N SER A 150 -0.43 2.60 -5.15
CA SER A 150 -1.19 3.61 -5.91
C SER A 150 -1.50 3.17 -7.36
N VAL A 151 -2.72 3.23 -7.90
CA VAL A 151 -4.02 3.78 -7.39
C VAL A 151 -5.07 2.66 -7.22
N LEU A 152 -4.63 1.40 -7.15
CA LEU A 152 -5.40 0.20 -7.52
C LEU A 152 -6.46 -0.30 -6.51
N HIS A 153 -7.07 0.58 -5.70
CA HIS A 153 -8.15 0.16 -4.79
C HIS A 153 -9.32 -0.46 -5.59
N HIS A 154 -9.68 0.12 -6.74
CA HIS A 154 -10.69 -0.45 -7.64
C HIS A 154 -10.28 -1.76 -8.31
N SER A 155 -9.01 -2.01 -8.67
CA SER A 155 -8.63 -3.30 -9.27
C SER A 155 -8.43 -4.40 -8.22
N ALA A 156 -8.09 -4.02 -6.97
CA ALA A 156 -8.08 -4.94 -5.84
C ALA A 156 -9.51 -5.36 -5.45
N LEU A 157 -10.47 -4.41 -5.49
CA LEU A 157 -11.90 -4.70 -5.33
C LEU A 157 -12.48 -5.49 -6.52
N ASN A 158 -12.07 -5.21 -7.76
CA ASN A 158 -12.54 -5.99 -8.92
C ASN A 158 -12.00 -7.43 -8.91
N PHE A 159 -10.94 -7.74 -8.15
CA PHE A 159 -10.52 -9.13 -7.92
C PHE A 159 -11.51 -9.93 -7.05
N GLU A 160 -12.41 -9.27 -6.30
CA GLU A 160 -13.54 -9.94 -5.65
C GLU A 160 -14.67 -10.27 -6.64
N TYR A 161 -14.71 -9.62 -7.81
CA TYR A 161 -15.70 -9.89 -8.86
C TYR A 161 -15.32 -11.03 -9.81
N ASP A 162 -14.04 -11.37 -9.98
CA ASP A 162 -13.61 -12.58 -10.72
C ASP A 162 -14.08 -13.90 -10.06
N LEU A 163 -14.54 -13.84 -8.80
CA LEU A 163 -15.21 -14.96 -8.12
C LEU A 163 -16.71 -15.03 -8.41
N SER A 164 -17.32 -14.00 -9.00
CA SER A 164 -18.75 -13.98 -9.33
C SER A 164 -19.09 -14.79 -10.59
N GLU A 165 -18.17 -14.88 -11.56
CA GLU A 165 -18.35 -15.73 -12.76
C GLU A 165 -18.30 -17.23 -12.45
N LEU A 166 -17.70 -17.63 -11.32
CA LEU A 166 -17.70 -19.02 -10.84
C LEU A 166 -19.03 -19.49 -10.21
N THR A 167 -20.09 -18.66 -10.22
CA THR A 167 -21.41 -19.01 -9.64
C THR A 167 -22.57 -19.01 -10.64
N ARG A 168 -22.29 -19.01 -11.95
CA ARG A 168 -23.30 -19.23 -13.00
C ARG A 168 -22.91 -20.36 -13.96
N SER A 169 -23.41 -21.56 -13.59
CA SER A 169 -23.72 -22.73 -14.43
C SER A 169 -22.61 -23.26 -15.36
#